data_AF-A0AAJ6EG67-F1
#
_entry.id   AF-A0AAJ6EG67-F1
#
_cell.length_a   1.000
_cell.length_b   1.000
_cell.length_c   1.000
_cell.angle_alpha   90.00
_cell.angle_beta   90.00
_cell.angle_gamma   90.00
#
_symmetry.space_group_name_H-M   'P 1'
#
loop_
_entity.id
_entity.type
_entity.pdbx_description
1 polymer ?
#
loop_
_entity_poly.entity_id
_entity_poly.type
_entity_poly.pdbx_seq_one_letter_code
_entity_poly.pdbx_strand_id
1 'polypeptide(L)'
;MYGPVATSLPILDGYVAVIVAALASMSAPDRICPLLAIDADAFHHGGTPEFAAISAVALRHNDISNGLSTAPHRFAPIHRRKPNGDVDARAWCQRFYAAMRLRLSAGLGLAARHPQHKPRLAPAHR
;
A
#
# COMPACT_ATOMS: atom_id res chain seq x y z
N MET A 1 -5.34 8.02 -20.47
CA MET A 1 -5.68 7.23 -19.27
C MET A 1 -4.62 6.16 -19.09
N TYR A 2 -3.98 6.09 -17.92
CA TYR A 2 -3.18 4.93 -17.53
C TYR A 2 -4.13 3.90 -16.90
N GLY A 3 -4.11 2.66 -17.36
CA GLY A 3 -4.94 1.58 -16.82
C GLY A 3 -4.51 1.13 -15.41
N PRO A 4 -5.26 0.24 -14.76
CA PRO A 4 -4.96 -0.24 -13.41
C PRO A 4 -3.57 -0.87 -13.34
N VAL A 5 -2.81 -0.49 -12.31
CA VAL A 5 -1.48 -1.05 -12.03
C VAL A 5 -1.59 -2.52 -11.60
N ALA A 6 -2.72 -2.87 -10.97
CA ALA A 6 -3.09 -4.22 -10.57
C ALA A 6 -3.69 -5.07 -11.69
N THR A 7 -2.85 -5.55 -12.60
CA THR A 7 -3.29 -6.38 -13.74
C THR A 7 -3.44 -7.87 -13.42
N SER A 8 -3.14 -8.30 -12.18
CA SER A 8 -3.34 -9.69 -11.74
C SER A 8 -3.40 -9.82 -10.22
N LEU A 9 -3.98 -10.92 -9.72
CA LEU A 9 -4.10 -11.18 -8.28
C LEU A 9 -2.76 -11.18 -7.52
N PRO A 10 -1.66 -11.76 -8.02
CA PRO A 10 -0.36 -11.68 -7.33
C PRO A 10 0.20 -10.25 -7.24
N ILE A 11 -0.03 -9.43 -8.27
CA ILE A 11 0.36 -8.03 -8.27
C ILE A 11 -0.45 -7.25 -7.23
N LEU A 12 -1.76 -7.49 -7.18
CA LEU A 12 -2.67 -6.88 -6.21
C LEU A 12 -2.24 -7.26 -4.80
N ASP A 13 -2.06 -8.55 -4.54
CA ASP A 13 -1.68 -9.08 -3.23
C ASP A 13 -0.33 -8.52 -2.75
N GLY A 14 0.69 -8.49 -3.61
CA GLY A 14 1.99 -7.93 -3.26
C GLY A 14 1.94 -6.45 -2.90
N TYR A 15 1.05 -5.68 -3.55
CA TYR A 15 0.84 -4.27 -3.19
C TYR A 15 0.07 -4.13 -1.87
N VAL A 16 -1.02 -4.88 -1.68
CA VAL A 16 -1.83 -4.83 -0.44
C VAL A 16 -1.02 -5.27 0.78
N ALA A 17 -0.12 -6.24 0.62
CA ALA A 17 0.81 -6.63 1.68
C ALA A 17 1.68 -5.47 2.15
N VAL A 18 2.12 -4.58 1.25
CA VAL A 18 2.87 -3.36 1.63
C VAL A 18 1.97 -2.33 2.28
N ILE A 19 0.70 -2.23 1.87
CA ILE A 19 -0.25 -1.34 2.56
C ILE A 19 -0.31 -1.69 4.04
N VAL A 20 -0.47 -2.99 4.35
CA VAL A 20 -0.53 -3.51 5.72
C VAL A 20 0.80 -3.33 6.44
N ALA A 21 1.91 -3.76 5.83
CA ALA A 21 3.21 -3.78 6.49
C ALA A 21 3.82 -2.38 6.69
N ALA A 22 3.47 -1.43 5.82
CA ALA A 22 4.27 -0.23 5.67
C ALA A 22 3.45 1.03 5.36
N LEU A 23 2.22 1.00 4.85
CA LEU A 23 1.49 2.24 4.50
C LEU A 23 0.30 2.52 5.43
N ALA A 24 0.29 1.95 6.64
CA ALA A 24 -0.80 2.12 7.60
C ALA A 24 -1.04 3.60 8.02
N SER A 25 -0.02 4.46 7.91
CA SER A 25 -0.13 5.89 8.26
C SER A 25 -0.71 6.77 7.14
N MET A 26 -0.97 6.23 5.94
CA MET A 26 -1.57 6.95 4.82
C MET A 26 -3.09 6.77 4.79
N SER A 27 -3.81 7.73 4.20
CA SER A 27 -5.25 7.62 4.02
C SER A 27 -5.63 6.46 3.09
N ALA A 28 -6.86 5.95 3.22
CA ALA A 28 -7.33 4.85 2.36
C ALA A 28 -7.36 5.20 0.87
N PRO A 29 -7.78 6.42 0.46
CA PRO A 29 -7.67 6.83 -0.95
C PRO A 29 -6.21 6.88 -1.44
N ASP A 30 -5.29 7.48 -0.69
CA ASP A 30 -3.88 7.64 -1.11
C ASP A 30 -3.17 6.30 -1.34
N ARG A 31 -3.57 5.26 -0.59
CA ARG A 31 -2.98 3.93 -0.73
C ARG A 31 -3.69 3.06 -1.78
N ILE A 32 -4.98 3.24 -2.04
CA ILE A 32 -5.81 2.34 -2.90
C ILE A 32 -6.02 2.91 -4.31
N CYS A 33 -6.30 4.21 -4.46
CA CYS A 33 -6.63 4.80 -5.77
C CYS A 33 -5.51 4.63 -6.82
N PRO A 34 -4.21 4.84 -6.49
CA PRO A 34 -3.13 4.63 -7.46
C PRO A 34 -3.00 3.18 -7.94
N LEU A 35 -3.39 2.20 -7.10
CA LEU A 35 -3.34 0.78 -7.44
C LEU A 35 -4.39 0.41 -8.50
N LEU A 36 -5.58 0.97 -8.34
CA LEU A 36 -6.76 0.65 -9.14
C LEU A 36 -6.95 1.61 -10.34
N ALA A 37 -6.19 2.71 -10.40
CA ALA A 37 -6.36 3.79 -11.38
C ALA A 37 -7.80 4.37 -11.37
N ILE A 38 -8.33 4.59 -10.16
CA ILE A 38 -9.67 5.14 -9.91
C ILE A 38 -9.59 6.45 -9.15
N ASP A 39 -10.61 7.30 -9.30
CA ASP A 39 -10.71 8.56 -8.56
C ASP A 39 -11.05 8.32 -7.07
N ALA A 40 -10.63 9.23 -6.19
CA ALA A 40 -10.95 9.16 -4.76
C ALA A 40 -12.47 9.27 -4.50
N ASP A 41 -13.20 9.96 -5.37
CA ASP A 41 -14.66 10.09 -5.32
C ASP A 41 -15.37 8.73 -5.47
N ALA A 42 -14.72 7.72 -6.06
CA ALA A 42 -15.26 6.36 -6.16
C ALA A 42 -15.56 5.72 -4.78
N PHE A 43 -14.94 6.20 -3.70
CA PHE A 43 -15.26 5.77 -2.33
C PHE A 43 -16.69 6.12 -1.91
N HIS A 44 -17.33 7.10 -2.56
CA HIS A 44 -18.63 7.63 -2.20
C HIS A 44 -19.77 7.06 -3.07
N HIS A 45 -19.41 6.28 -4.10
CA HIS A 45 -20.35 5.77 -5.11
C HIS A 45 -20.59 4.28 -4.96
N GLY A 46 -21.38 3.91 -3.95
CA GLY A 46 -21.80 2.53 -3.72
C GLY A 46 -22.50 1.91 -4.94
N GLY A 47 -22.33 0.60 -5.13
CA GLY A 47 -22.94 -0.15 -6.24
C GLY A 47 -22.21 -0.05 -7.58
N THR A 48 -21.10 0.68 -7.65
CA THR A 48 -20.25 0.77 -8.85
C THR A 48 -19.17 -0.32 -8.89
N PRO A 49 -18.68 -0.71 -10.09
CA PRO A 49 -17.54 -1.59 -10.23
C PRO A 49 -16.28 -1.09 -9.51
N GLU A 50 -16.06 0.22 -9.49
CA GLU A 50 -14.94 0.87 -8.81
C GLU A 50 -15.05 0.69 -7.29
N PHE A 51 -16.24 0.90 -6.72
CA PHE A 51 -16.49 0.65 -5.30
C PHE A 51 -16.35 -0.82 -4.94
N ALA A 52 -16.77 -1.73 -5.83
CA ALA A 52 -16.56 -3.17 -5.66
C ALA A 52 -15.06 -3.52 -5.63
N ALA A 53 -14.25 -2.91 -6.51
CA ALA A 53 -12.80 -3.09 -6.51
C ALA A 53 -12.13 -2.55 -5.23
N ILE A 54 -12.55 -1.37 -4.75
CA ILE A 54 -12.10 -0.81 -3.46
C ILE A 54 -12.44 -1.78 -2.32
N SER A 55 -13.67 -2.30 -2.31
CA SER A 55 -14.15 -3.23 -1.29
C SER A 55 -13.35 -4.53 -1.28
N ALA A 56 -13.04 -5.10 -2.45
CA ALA A 56 -12.19 -6.28 -2.57
C ALA A 56 -10.78 -6.04 -2.02
N VAL A 57 -10.19 -4.86 -2.28
CA VAL A 57 -8.89 -4.46 -1.72
C VAL A 57 -8.96 -4.34 -0.20
N ALA A 58 -10.03 -3.74 0.33
CA ALA A 58 -10.23 -3.60 1.78
C ALA A 58 -10.39 -4.95 2.49
N LEU A 59 -11.14 -5.88 1.89
CA LEU A 59 -11.27 -7.25 2.39
C LEU A 59 -9.90 -7.94 2.43
N ARG A 60 -9.15 -7.87 1.32
CA ARG A 60 -7.81 -8.46 1.25
C ARG A 60 -6.84 -7.85 2.25
N HIS A 61 -6.90 -6.53 2.46
CA HIS A 61 -6.12 -5.85 3.49
C HIS A 61 -6.41 -6.44 4.88
N ASN A 62 -7.68 -6.63 5.22
CA ASN A 62 -8.08 -7.16 6.51
C ASN A 62 -7.62 -8.61 6.68
N ASP A 63 -7.74 -9.44 5.64
CA ASP A 63 -7.27 -10.83 5.66
C ASP A 63 -5.76 -10.92 5.94
N ILE A 64 -4.96 -10.11 5.22
CA ILE A 64 -3.50 -10.07 5.41
C ILE A 64 -3.17 -9.56 6.80
N SER A 65 -3.78 -8.45 7.24
CA SER A 65 -3.54 -7.88 8.57
C SER A 65 -3.85 -8.88 9.67
N ASN A 66 -5.02 -9.54 9.60
CA ASN A 66 -5.42 -10.54 10.57
C ASN A 66 -4.46 -11.75 10.58
N GLY A 67 -4.09 -12.26 9.40
CA GLY A 67 -3.16 -13.38 9.28
C GLY A 67 -1.79 -13.07 9.89
N LEU A 68 -1.25 -11.89 9.62
CA LEU A 68 0.04 -11.44 10.19
C LEU A 68 -0.03 -11.21 11.70
N SER A 69 -1.16 -10.70 12.23
CA SER A 69 -1.32 -10.44 13.65
C SER A 69 -1.60 -11.69 14.50
N THR A 70 -2.27 -12.70 13.94
CA THR A 70 -2.74 -13.87 14.71
C THR A 70 -1.93 -15.15 14.46
N ALA A 71 -1.47 -15.35 13.22
CA ALA A 71 -0.76 -16.57 12.83
C ALA A 71 0.28 -16.28 11.73
N PRO A 72 1.30 -15.44 11.98
CA PRO A 72 2.23 -14.98 10.95
C PRO A 72 2.97 -16.14 10.25
N HIS A 73 3.24 -17.23 10.96
CA HIS A 73 3.87 -18.44 10.41
C HIS A 73 3.01 -19.18 9.37
N ARG A 74 1.71 -18.88 9.29
CA ARG A 74 0.76 -19.48 8.33
C ARG A 74 0.42 -18.54 7.17
N PHE A 75 0.93 -17.30 7.19
CA PHE A 75 0.68 -16.36 6.12
C PHE A 75 1.28 -16.87 4.81
N ALA A 76 0.45 -16.97 3.77
CA ALA A 76 0.84 -17.44 2.44
C ALA A 76 0.43 -16.40 1.38
N PRO A 77 1.40 -15.78 0.67
CA PRO A 77 1.09 -14.86 -0.41
C PRO A 77 0.44 -15.53 -1.62
N ILE A 78 -0.33 -14.78 -2.42
CA ILE A 78 -0.86 -15.26 -3.71
C ILE A 78 0.24 -15.19 -4.75
N HIS A 79 0.73 -16.35 -5.16
CA HIS A 79 1.67 -16.50 -6.27
C HIS A 79 1.01 -17.11 -7.51
N ARG A 80 1.59 -16.86 -8.69
CA ARG A 80 1.29 -17.73 -9.84
C ARG A 80 2.02 -19.05 -9.67
N ARG A 81 1.57 -20.05 -10.43
CA ARG A 81 2.30 -21.31 -10.62
C ARG A 81 2.88 -21.33 -12.03
N LYS A 82 4.10 -21.81 -12.16
CA LYS A 82 4.72 -22.12 -13.45
C LYS A 82 4.09 -23.38 -14.04
N PRO A 83 4.26 -23.66 -15.35
CA PRO A 83 3.75 -24.89 -15.96
C PRO A 83 4.24 -26.18 -15.29
N ASN A 84 5.43 -26.16 -14.67
CA ASN A 84 5.98 -27.28 -13.92
C ASN A 84 5.49 -27.36 -12.45
N GLY A 85 4.53 -26.52 -12.03
CA GLY A 85 3.97 -26.51 -10.67
C GLY A 85 4.75 -25.67 -9.64
N ASP A 86 5.94 -25.19 -10.00
CA ASP A 86 6.72 -24.33 -9.11
C ASP A 86 6.02 -22.99 -8.85
N VAL A 87 6.34 -22.39 -7.70
CA VAL A 87 5.94 -21.02 -7.39
C VAL A 87 6.63 -20.04 -8.34
N ASP A 88 5.86 -19.15 -8.95
CA ASP A 88 6.35 -17.93 -9.58
C ASP A 88 6.01 -16.71 -8.72
N ALA A 89 7.01 -16.29 -7.93
CA ALA A 89 6.89 -15.15 -7.02
C ALA A 89 7.16 -13.80 -7.71
N ARG A 90 7.58 -13.77 -8.98
CA ARG A 90 8.09 -12.55 -9.64
C ARG A 90 7.10 -11.39 -9.59
N ALA A 91 5.87 -11.64 -10.03
CA ALA A 91 4.84 -10.60 -10.11
C ALA A 91 4.50 -10.01 -8.73
N TRP A 92 4.49 -10.86 -7.70
CA TRP A 92 4.27 -10.46 -6.32
C TRP A 92 5.44 -9.61 -5.81
N CYS A 93 6.67 -10.12 -5.91
CA CYS A 93 7.88 -9.44 -5.42
C CYS A 93 8.10 -8.09 -6.10
N GLN A 94 7.86 -7.99 -7.42
CA GLN A 94 8.00 -6.73 -8.14
C GLN A 94 7.10 -5.64 -7.59
N ARG A 95 5.87 -6.00 -7.21
CA ARG A 95 4.87 -5.02 -6.74
C ARG A 95 5.03 -4.69 -5.28
N PHE A 96 5.37 -5.68 -4.47
CA PHE A 96 5.82 -5.46 -3.10
C PHE A 96 7.02 -4.48 -3.08
N TYR A 97 8.03 -4.73 -3.90
CA TYR A 97 9.21 -3.87 -3.96
C TYR A 97 8.90 -2.46 -4.49
N ALA A 98 8.08 -2.33 -5.53
CA ALA A 98 7.67 -1.03 -6.05
C ALA A 98 6.90 -0.18 -5.03
N ALA A 99 5.96 -0.80 -4.28
CA ALA A 99 5.21 -0.11 -3.23
C ALA A 99 6.10 0.25 -2.02
N MET A 100 7.04 -0.62 -1.65
CA MET A 100 8.05 -0.31 -0.61
C MET A 100 8.91 0.91 -1.00
N ARG A 101 9.33 0.99 -2.27
CA ARG A 101 10.06 2.16 -2.77
C ARG A 101 9.25 3.44 -2.65
N LEU A 102 7.93 3.40 -2.92
CA LEU A 102 7.04 4.54 -2.72
C LEU A 102 7.05 5.03 -1.26
N ARG A 103 7.00 4.12 -0.27
CA ARG A 103 7.15 4.47 1.16
C ARG A 103 8.49 5.13 1.46
N LEU A 104 9.59 4.56 0.98
CA LEU A 104 10.93 5.09 1.25
C LEU A 104 11.10 6.50 0.67
N SER A 105 10.62 6.73 -0.55
CA SER A 105 10.62 8.05 -1.18
C SER A 105 9.69 9.04 -0.45
N ALA A 106 8.50 8.62 -0.02
CA ALA A 106 7.59 9.44 0.75
C ALA A 106 8.13 9.77 2.16
N GLY A 107 8.77 8.80 2.83
CA GLY A 107 9.38 8.96 4.16
C GLY A 107 10.60 9.89 4.15
N LEU A 108 11.44 9.83 3.12
CA LEU A 108 12.51 10.82 2.91
C LEU A 108 11.94 12.23 2.67
N GLY A 109 10.82 12.34 1.96
CA GLY A 109 10.10 13.60 1.75
C GLY A 109 9.38 14.14 3.00
N LEU A 110 9.08 13.28 3.99
CA LEU A 110 8.50 13.69 5.27
C LEU A 110 9.60 14.12 6.27
N ALA A 111 10.73 13.41 6.30
CA ALA A 111 11.90 13.79 7.09
C ALA A 111 12.49 15.14 6.67
N ALA A 112 12.45 15.47 5.37
CA ALA A 112 12.85 16.78 4.85
C ALA A 112 11.86 17.92 5.19
N ARG A 113 10.67 17.62 5.73
CA ARG A 113 9.64 18.59 6.09
C ARG A 113 9.51 18.85 7.60
N HIS A 114 10.46 18.35 8.40
CA HIS A 114 10.63 18.83 9.77
C HIS A 114 11.54 20.08 9.75
N PRO A 115 11.03 21.30 9.96
CA PRO A 115 11.91 22.42 10.26
C PRO A 115 12.61 22.12 11.60
N GLN A 116 13.94 22.20 11.60
CA GLN A 116 14.72 22.25 12.82
C GLN A 116 14.16 23.37 13.69
N HIS A 117 13.61 23.02 14.86
CA HIS A 117 13.32 23.99 15.90
C HIS A 117 14.64 24.61 16.35
N LYS A 118 14.97 25.79 15.81
CA LYS A 118 16.06 26.62 16.30
C LYS A 118 15.61 27.18 17.67
N PRO A 119 16.33 26.97 18.77
CA PRO A 119 15.96 27.61 20.03
C PRO A 119 16.11 29.13 19.86
N ARG A 120 15.04 29.88 20.15
CA ARG A 120 15.13 31.34 20.29
C ARG A 120 15.99 31.64 21.52
N LEU A 121 17.19 32.20 21.32
CA LEU A 121 17.85 32.95 22.37
C LEU A 121 16.96 34.16 22.69
N ALA A 122 16.51 34.27 23.94
CA ALA A 122 15.86 35.47 24.44
C ALA A 122 16.90 36.60 24.55
N PRO A 123 16.55 37.86 24.22
CA PRO A 123 17.46 38.97 24.46
C PRO A 123 17.50 39.28 25.96
N ALA A 124 18.70 39.49 26.49
CA ALA A 124 18.91 40.02 27.83
C ALA A 124 18.39 41.46 27.87
N HIS A 125 17.41 41.73 28.72
CA HIS A 125 17.00 43.10 29.03
C HIS A 125 18.09 43.76 29.88
N ARG A 126 18.45 44.99 29.50
CA ARG A 126 19.32 45.90 30.24
C ARG A 126 18.47 46.89 31.02
#